data_AF-A0A7H9B5S7-F1
#
_entry.id   AF-A0A7H9B5S7-F1
#
_cell.length_a   1.000
_cell.length_b   1.000
_cell.length_c   1.000
_cell.angle_alpha   90.00
_cell.angle_beta   90.00
_cell.angle_gamma   90.00
#
_symmetry.space_group_name_H-M   'P 1'
#
loop_
_entity.id
_entity.type
_entity.pdbx_description
1 polymer ?
#
loop_
_entity_poly.entity_id
_entity_poly.type
_entity_poly.pdbx_seq_one_letter_code
_entity_poly.pdbx_strand_id
1 'polypeptide(L)'
;MSEDDANYDDFMMSDEEDMGVIEMEDETEDEAVNGIEDETEDKDEGLLEEGGEARYEIGRSDKCEKHNEQFLALQFEIAQSCADEQDFIRAREVYHNVLQYAQKNDNLVEESFKSITEILRSRSMEVHYSKISEEMCDFILHDFTAFVDFTNENYERIRSDVFQETVSVLLADLFPNLNREFLFAVESIDQYSLLLKMKLQMKCLQLFDDNFNRRRISLHAVNFGKISATIWHDRLEKGIIDQRSLSELQALCGHEDSTSRIDTICLILQCYICNFIENKRCCPETWTKYVDEFESMTASSISVSQRLGSMIQLHLSKAIIILNRINSRERGINTQEFHHEVQTLKSEFWECLQHIEEIGGSKQNFTTAYEKFILTGFTFTSMILHLKTENKINPFDLEQIKIAYNVPIVIVLRKIYDNFTALNLVGLYNSIQRLERLKNNFEGVIETIYHLAQLIKLWTKIAPVYSCLSFTDVQNLLKLDDTRCMTRDELLTILMKSIMNDNADLFYKLNLTKDLVYFGDENKVQLSMYPKESFKLNQKDTRDLEFANNIGIFDNPKSLKNLTLPEFFDSLQSSRDNVQSMNRNHEQQQENLTLATSVSTASVASQHSTGFQPTHMRYSHKYNELSELLQVKLGL
;
A
#
# COMPACT_ATOMS: atom_id res chain seq x y z
N MET A 1 37.25 32.42 29.23
CA MET A 1 37.19 33.86 28.87
C MET A 1 36.85 33.90 27.40
N SER A 2 35.64 34.23 26.96
CA SER A 2 34.49 34.96 27.51
C SER A 2 33.24 34.33 26.83
N GLU A 3 32.29 33.79 27.61
CA GLU A 3 31.04 34.46 28.05
C GLU A 3 30.06 34.67 26.87
N ASP A 4 29.12 33.74 26.74
CA ASP A 4 27.67 34.00 26.63
C ASP A 4 26.93 32.63 26.63
N ASP A 5 26.99 31.95 27.78
CA ASP A 5 25.99 30.97 28.19
C ASP A 5 24.79 31.77 28.70
N ALA A 6 23.78 31.96 27.85
CA ALA A 6 22.52 32.59 28.22
C ALA A 6 21.42 31.53 28.37
N ASN A 7 21.33 31.00 29.60
CA ASN A 7 20.14 30.69 30.37
C ASN A 7 18.95 29.99 29.68
N TYR A 8 19.00 28.66 29.68
CA TYR A 8 17.82 27.79 29.49
C TYR A 8 16.89 27.79 30.73
N ASP A 9 17.37 28.28 31.88
CA ASP A 9 16.62 28.35 33.13
C ASP A 9 15.68 29.57 33.22
N ASP A 10 15.91 30.64 32.45
CA ASP A 10 15.01 31.82 32.43
C ASP A 10 13.72 31.59 31.61
N PHE A 11 13.69 30.58 30.74
CA PHE A 11 12.49 30.23 29.97
C PHE A 11 11.53 29.32 30.76
N MET A 12 11.99 28.72 31.86
CA MET A 12 11.20 27.81 32.69
C MET A 12 10.49 28.49 33.88
N MET A 13 10.62 29.82 34.02
CA MET A 13 10.18 30.58 35.20
C MET A 13 9.29 31.80 34.88
N SER A 14 8.66 31.88 33.70
CA SER A 14 7.83 33.04 33.33
C SER A 14 6.39 32.68 32.96
N ASP A 15 5.67 32.03 33.87
CA ASP A 15 4.18 31.98 33.88
C ASP A 15 3.60 31.81 35.32
N GLU A 16 4.29 32.32 36.35
CA GLU A 16 3.73 32.47 37.70
C GLU A 16 3.82 33.94 38.13
N GLU A 17 2.84 34.77 37.74
CA GLU A 17 2.41 35.98 38.46
C GLU A 17 1.25 36.66 37.70
N ASP A 18 0.06 36.06 37.69
CA ASP A 18 -1.23 36.74 37.93
C ASP A 18 -2.39 35.74 37.96
N MET A 19 -2.44 34.89 38.99
CA MET A 19 -3.66 34.15 39.36
C MET A 19 -4.25 34.82 40.59
N GLY A 20 -4.80 36.02 40.36
CA GLY A 20 -5.72 36.65 41.28
C GLY A 20 -6.87 35.68 41.58
N VAL A 21 -7.03 35.39 42.87
CA VAL A 21 -8.13 34.62 43.43
C VAL A 21 -9.44 35.23 42.95
N ILE A 22 -10.14 34.54 42.05
CA ILE A 22 -11.55 34.81 41.75
C ILE A 22 -12.35 33.81 42.58
N GLU A 23 -12.57 34.18 43.84
CA GLU A 23 -13.71 33.70 44.62
C GLU A 23 -14.98 34.26 43.95
N MET A 24 -15.91 33.38 43.57
CA MET A 24 -17.29 33.76 43.28
C MET A 24 -18.15 33.29 44.45
N GLU A 25 -18.10 34.04 45.55
CA GLU A 25 -19.28 34.45 46.32
C GLU A 25 -20.02 35.47 45.41
N ASP A 26 -21.33 35.55 45.22
CA ASP A 26 -22.52 35.43 46.07
C ASP A 26 -23.73 35.56 45.07
N GLU A 27 -25.02 35.31 45.30
CA GLU A 27 -25.87 35.63 46.44
C GLU A 27 -27.32 35.15 46.12
N THR A 28 -28.06 34.66 47.13
CA THR A 28 -29.45 35.00 47.54
C THR A 28 -30.07 33.83 48.32
N GLU A 29 -30.08 33.90 49.66
CA GLU A 29 -31.20 34.38 50.53
C GLU A 29 -32.31 33.28 50.66
N ASP A 30 -32.73 32.75 51.81
CA ASP A 30 -32.79 33.29 53.17
C ASP A 30 -33.01 32.18 54.23
N GLU A 31 -32.44 32.44 55.41
CA GLU A 31 -32.98 32.25 56.77
C GLU A 31 -33.65 30.91 57.19
N ALA A 32 -32.98 30.17 58.09
CA ALA A 32 -33.29 30.21 59.53
C ALA A 32 -32.56 29.10 60.29
N VAL A 33 -31.52 29.52 61.00
CA VAL A 33 -30.91 28.80 62.12
C VAL A 33 -31.89 28.82 63.29
N ASN A 34 -32.07 27.67 63.96
CA ASN A 34 -32.21 27.61 65.41
C ASN A 34 -31.70 26.25 65.89
N GLY A 35 -30.51 26.27 66.49
CA GLY A 35 -30.03 25.18 67.33
C GLY A 35 -30.73 25.17 68.69
N ILE A 36 -30.56 24.07 69.42
CA ILE A 36 -29.93 24.04 70.74
C ILE A 36 -29.67 22.57 71.11
N GLU A 37 -28.56 22.41 71.79
CA GLU A 37 -27.85 21.26 72.31
C GLU A 37 -28.66 20.32 73.24
N ASP A 38 -28.15 19.09 73.30
CA ASP A 38 -27.70 18.40 74.52
C ASP A 38 -28.45 17.16 75.07
N GLU A 39 -27.58 16.20 75.41
CA GLU A 39 -27.63 15.22 76.50
C GLU A 39 -28.45 13.89 76.40
N THR A 40 -27.66 12.82 76.28
CA THR A 40 -27.60 11.60 77.13
C THR A 40 -28.63 10.47 77.03
N GLU A 41 -28.06 9.28 76.79
CA GLU A 41 -28.18 8.02 77.54
C GLU A 41 -29.56 7.35 77.77
N ASP A 42 -29.62 6.11 77.26
CA ASP A 42 -30.07 4.89 77.93
C ASP A 42 -31.54 4.68 78.38
N LYS A 43 -32.05 3.53 77.87
CA LYS A 43 -32.87 2.49 78.50
C LYS A 43 -34.38 2.37 78.19
N ASP A 44 -34.65 1.13 77.82
CA ASP A 44 -35.74 0.23 78.21
C ASP A 44 -37.15 0.31 77.61
N GLU A 45 -37.48 -0.84 77.02
CA GLU A 45 -38.70 -1.63 77.22
C GLU A 45 -40.08 -0.96 77.12
N GLY A 46 -40.71 -1.21 75.97
CA GLY A 46 -41.98 -1.95 75.88
C GLY A 46 -43.20 -1.42 76.66
N LEU A 47 -44.27 -1.10 75.92
CA LEU A 47 -45.63 -1.54 76.25
C LEU A 47 -46.59 -1.26 75.07
N LEU A 48 -47.43 -2.25 74.82
CA LEU A 48 -48.59 -2.24 73.92
C LEU A 48 -49.74 -1.45 74.56
N GLU A 49 -50.50 -0.70 73.76
CA GLU A 49 -51.98 -0.57 73.76
C GLU A 49 -52.36 0.50 72.71
N GLU A 50 -52.96 0.10 71.59
CA GLU A 50 -54.41 0.14 71.29
C GLU A 50 -55.01 1.53 70.99
N GLY A 51 -55.61 1.63 69.79
CA GLY A 51 -56.82 2.42 69.57
C GLY A 51 -56.64 3.82 69.00
N GLY A 52 -56.72 3.95 67.67
CA GLY A 52 -56.84 5.26 67.03
C GLY A 52 -56.98 5.20 65.52
N GLU A 53 -58.11 4.70 65.02
CA GLU A 53 -58.53 4.91 63.63
C GLU A 53 -58.68 6.41 63.34
N ALA A 54 -57.73 6.97 62.59
CA ALA A 54 -57.91 8.23 61.89
C ALA A 54 -57.51 8.05 60.43
N ARG A 55 -58.53 7.96 59.58
CA ARG A 55 -58.46 8.08 58.13
C ARG A 55 -57.57 9.27 57.73
N TYR A 56 -56.42 8.97 57.16
CA TYR A 56 -55.69 9.80 56.20
C TYR A 56 -55.37 8.93 54.99
N GLU A 57 -56.42 8.62 54.22
CA GLU A 57 -56.26 8.27 52.80
C GLU A 57 -56.22 9.59 52.02
N ILE A 58 -55.43 9.61 50.94
CA ILE A 58 -55.08 10.74 50.05
C ILE A 58 -53.75 11.39 50.46
N GLY A 59 -52.63 10.86 49.91
CA GLY A 59 -51.30 11.47 50.01
C GLY A 59 -50.09 10.52 50.04
N ARG A 60 -50.26 9.20 49.91
CA ARG A 60 -49.17 8.20 50.04
C ARG A 60 -48.54 7.71 48.72
N SER A 61 -49.08 8.05 47.55
CA SER A 61 -48.56 7.56 46.25
C SER A 61 -47.24 8.26 45.85
N ASP A 62 -47.23 9.59 45.79
CA ASP A 62 -46.07 10.35 45.28
C ASP A 62 -44.82 10.31 46.17
N LYS A 63 -44.97 10.15 47.49
CA LYS A 63 -43.81 10.08 48.41
C LYS A 63 -43.14 8.70 48.40
N CYS A 64 -43.89 7.64 48.09
CA CYS A 64 -43.36 6.28 48.00
C CYS A 64 -42.64 6.07 46.66
N GLU A 65 -43.16 6.63 45.56
CA GLU A 65 -42.53 6.61 44.23
C GLU A 65 -41.18 7.34 44.24
N LYS A 66 -41.09 8.56 44.81
CA LYS A 66 -39.83 9.30 44.93
C LYS A 66 -38.76 8.61 45.79
N HIS A 67 -39.16 7.92 46.86
CA HIS A 67 -38.24 7.16 47.70
C HIS A 67 -37.72 5.90 46.99
N ASN A 68 -38.53 5.30 46.10
CA ASN A 68 -38.13 4.15 45.30
C ASN A 68 -37.19 4.56 44.15
N GLU A 69 -37.41 5.71 43.52
CA GLU A 69 -36.50 6.28 42.51
C GLU A 69 -35.13 6.64 43.10
N GLN A 70 -35.09 7.26 44.28
CA GLN A 70 -33.85 7.57 44.99
C GLN A 70 -33.08 6.31 45.42
N PHE A 71 -33.80 5.26 45.84
CA PHE A 71 -33.18 3.99 46.17
C PHE A 71 -32.56 3.32 44.92
N LEU A 72 -33.25 3.34 43.79
CA LEU A 72 -32.73 2.79 42.52
C LEU A 72 -31.51 3.57 42.03
N ALA A 73 -31.55 4.91 42.09
CA ALA A 73 -30.41 5.76 41.73
C ALA A 73 -29.17 5.45 42.59
N LEU A 74 -29.35 5.29 43.91
CA LEU A 74 -28.26 4.92 44.81
C LEU A 74 -27.69 3.53 44.51
N GLN A 75 -28.54 2.54 44.20
CA GLN A 75 -28.06 1.20 43.82
C GLN A 75 -27.30 1.22 42.49
N PHE A 76 -27.73 2.05 41.53
CA PHE A 76 -26.99 2.26 40.28
C PHE A 76 -25.61 2.90 40.52
N GLU A 77 -25.51 3.90 41.39
CA GLU A 77 -24.25 4.55 41.75
C GLU A 77 -23.29 3.59 42.45
N ILE A 78 -23.80 2.75 43.37
CA ILE A 78 -23.02 1.69 44.02
C ILE A 78 -22.49 0.69 42.98
N ALA A 79 -23.34 0.27 42.03
CA ALA A 79 -22.93 -0.68 41.00
C ALA A 79 -21.86 -0.10 40.05
N GLN A 80 -21.96 1.19 39.71
CA GLN A 80 -20.95 1.90 38.92
C GLN A 80 -19.63 2.00 39.69
N SER A 81 -19.66 2.40 40.96
CA SER A 81 -18.48 2.46 41.81
C SER A 81 -17.79 1.10 41.93
N CYS A 82 -18.55 0.00 42.06
CA CYS A 82 -17.97 -1.35 42.07
C CYS A 82 -17.33 -1.74 40.73
N ALA A 83 -17.92 -1.32 39.60
CA ALA A 83 -17.34 -1.56 38.28
C ALA A 83 -16.03 -0.78 38.07
N ASP A 84 -15.98 0.47 38.54
CA ASP A 84 -14.77 1.31 38.51
C ASP A 84 -13.65 0.74 39.40
N GLU A 85 -14.01 0.14 40.53
CA GLU A 85 -13.09 -0.60 41.41
C GLU A 85 -12.70 -2.00 40.89
N GLN A 86 -13.16 -2.39 39.70
CA GLN A 86 -12.94 -3.71 39.07
C GLN A 86 -13.57 -4.89 39.82
N ASP A 87 -14.50 -4.65 40.75
CA ASP A 87 -15.33 -5.70 41.38
C ASP A 87 -16.57 -6.00 40.51
N PHE A 88 -16.31 -6.61 39.35
CA PHE A 88 -17.34 -6.84 38.33
C PHE A 88 -18.45 -7.80 38.79
N ILE A 89 -18.14 -8.74 39.68
CA ILE A 89 -19.13 -9.69 40.21
C ILE A 89 -20.15 -8.95 41.05
N ARG A 90 -19.68 -8.15 42.02
CA ARG A 90 -20.54 -7.35 42.89
C ARG A 90 -21.34 -6.30 42.11
N ALA A 91 -20.72 -5.64 41.14
CA ALA A 91 -21.43 -4.71 40.25
C ALA A 91 -22.63 -5.38 39.56
N ARG A 92 -22.44 -6.58 38.99
CA ARG A 92 -23.53 -7.34 38.33
C ARG A 92 -24.61 -7.81 39.29
N GLU A 93 -24.25 -8.24 40.50
CA GLU A 93 -25.24 -8.61 41.53
C GLU A 93 -26.14 -7.44 41.88
N VAL A 94 -25.57 -6.25 42.06
CA VAL A 94 -26.34 -5.02 42.32
C VAL A 94 -27.23 -4.67 41.13
N TYR A 95 -26.73 -4.70 39.90
CA TYR A 95 -27.57 -4.49 38.71
C TYR A 95 -28.70 -5.51 38.57
N HIS A 96 -28.45 -6.78 38.92
CA HIS A 96 -29.47 -7.82 38.88
C HIS A 96 -30.56 -7.59 39.95
N ASN A 97 -30.20 -7.10 41.13
CA ASN A 97 -31.17 -6.72 42.17
C ASN A 97 -32.05 -5.55 41.72
N VAL A 98 -31.46 -4.55 41.06
CA VAL A 98 -32.20 -3.43 40.45
C VAL A 98 -33.15 -3.93 39.37
N LEU A 99 -32.69 -4.82 38.48
CA LEU A 99 -33.51 -5.43 37.43
C LEU A 99 -34.72 -6.20 38.01
N GLN A 100 -34.49 -7.04 39.03
CA GLN A 100 -35.57 -7.80 39.69
C GLN A 100 -36.60 -6.91 40.39
N TYR A 101 -36.17 -5.77 40.93
CA TYR A 101 -37.05 -4.79 41.54
C TYR A 101 -37.86 -4.03 40.47
N ALA A 102 -37.20 -3.58 39.40
CA ALA A 102 -37.82 -2.83 38.33
C ALA A 102 -38.81 -3.68 37.51
N GLN A 103 -38.53 -4.95 37.27
CA GLN A 103 -39.44 -5.89 36.59
C GLN A 103 -40.76 -6.15 37.35
N LYS A 104 -40.79 -5.93 38.67
CA LYS A 104 -42.03 -6.05 39.47
C LYS A 104 -42.94 -4.84 39.29
N ASN A 105 -42.45 -3.75 38.71
CA ASN A 105 -43.14 -2.48 38.55
C ASN A 105 -43.23 -2.12 37.06
N ASP A 106 -44.42 -2.23 36.48
CA ASP A 106 -44.68 -1.95 35.05
C ASP A 106 -44.28 -0.54 34.58
N ASN A 107 -44.08 0.41 35.48
CA ASN A 107 -43.70 1.79 35.16
C ASN A 107 -42.18 1.99 35.03
N LEU A 108 -41.34 0.98 35.37
CA LEU A 108 -39.88 1.10 35.43
C LEU A 108 -39.16 0.31 34.31
N VAL A 109 -39.78 0.27 33.13
CA VAL A 109 -39.24 -0.46 31.97
C VAL A 109 -37.92 0.15 31.47
N GLU A 110 -37.77 1.49 31.48
CA GLU A 110 -36.53 2.16 31.07
C GLU A 110 -35.37 1.86 32.05
N GLU A 111 -35.63 1.83 33.35
CA GLU A 111 -34.62 1.46 34.36
C GLU A 111 -34.25 -0.03 34.25
N SER A 112 -35.21 -0.91 33.98
CA SER A 112 -34.95 -2.32 33.70
C SER A 112 -34.07 -2.48 32.45
N PHE A 113 -34.34 -1.72 31.39
CA PHE A 113 -33.56 -1.69 30.16
C PHE A 113 -32.12 -1.19 30.40
N LYS A 114 -31.97 -0.17 31.24
CA LYS A 114 -30.67 0.36 31.64
C LYS A 114 -29.88 -0.66 32.46
N SER A 115 -30.49 -1.30 33.47
CA SER A 115 -29.81 -2.31 34.29
C SER A 115 -29.31 -3.49 33.47
N ILE A 116 -30.12 -4.02 32.55
CA ILE A 116 -29.73 -5.16 31.73
C ILE A 116 -28.62 -4.80 30.72
N THR A 117 -28.59 -3.56 30.25
CA THR A 117 -27.49 -3.03 29.42
C THR A 117 -26.20 -2.91 30.23
N GLU A 118 -26.26 -2.40 31.46
CA GLU A 118 -25.09 -2.24 32.32
C GLU A 118 -24.48 -3.58 32.78
N ILE A 119 -25.29 -4.63 32.93
CA ILE A 119 -24.77 -6.00 33.14
C ILE A 119 -23.84 -6.40 31.99
N LEU A 120 -24.26 -6.16 30.74
CA LEU A 120 -23.45 -6.48 29.56
C LEU A 120 -22.24 -5.55 29.39
N ARG A 121 -22.36 -4.25 29.73
CA ARG A 121 -21.21 -3.34 29.77
C ARG A 121 -20.17 -3.77 30.80
N SER A 122 -20.62 -4.19 31.99
CA SER A 122 -19.73 -4.76 33.01
C SER A 122 -18.98 -5.99 32.49
N ARG A 123 -19.64 -6.86 31.70
CA ARG A 123 -18.97 -7.98 31.02
C ARG A 123 -17.94 -7.53 29.98
N SER A 124 -18.27 -6.52 29.17
CA SER A 124 -17.32 -5.94 28.22
C SER A 124 -16.06 -5.42 28.93
N MET A 125 -16.23 -4.68 30.02
CA MET A 125 -15.12 -4.18 30.83
C MET A 125 -14.29 -5.34 31.41
N GLU A 126 -14.93 -6.37 31.95
CA GLU A 126 -14.25 -7.56 32.46
C GLU A 126 -13.40 -8.26 31.37
N VAL A 127 -13.90 -8.34 30.13
CA VAL A 127 -13.17 -8.86 28.95
C VAL A 127 -12.01 -7.94 28.53
N HIS A 128 -12.09 -6.64 28.82
CA HIS A 128 -10.99 -5.71 28.56
C HIS A 128 -9.80 -5.95 29.51
N TYR A 129 -10.09 -6.20 30.79
CA TYR A 129 -9.07 -6.41 31.82
C TYR A 129 -8.62 -7.88 31.96
N SER A 130 -9.46 -8.84 31.56
CA SER A 130 -9.20 -10.28 31.69
C SER A 130 -9.05 -10.96 30.33
N LYS A 131 -8.32 -12.09 30.28
CA LYS A 131 -8.31 -12.92 29.06
C LYS A 131 -9.67 -13.58 28.86
N ILE A 132 -10.17 -13.53 27.64
CA ILE A 132 -11.42 -14.20 27.27
C ILE A 132 -11.28 -15.72 27.37
N SER A 133 -12.24 -16.36 28.03
CA SER A 133 -12.36 -17.82 28.12
C SER A 133 -13.67 -18.29 27.48
N GLU A 134 -13.79 -19.59 27.21
CA GLU A 134 -15.05 -20.17 26.70
C GLU A 134 -16.18 -20.02 27.72
N GLU A 135 -15.91 -20.25 29.01
CA GLU A 135 -16.89 -20.06 30.09
C GLU A 135 -17.41 -18.61 30.14
N MET A 136 -16.51 -17.63 29.97
CA MET A 136 -16.88 -16.22 29.92
C MET A 136 -17.76 -15.90 28.70
N CYS A 137 -17.47 -16.51 27.54
CA CYS A 137 -18.32 -16.38 26.36
C CYS A 137 -19.73 -16.93 26.62
N ASP A 138 -19.86 -18.06 27.31
CA ASP A 138 -21.16 -18.66 27.63
C ASP A 138 -21.97 -17.78 28.60
N PHE A 139 -21.31 -17.18 29.61
CA PHE A 139 -21.97 -16.21 30.49
C PHE A 139 -22.43 -14.97 29.74
N ILE A 140 -21.60 -14.41 28.85
CA ILE A 140 -21.98 -13.26 28.02
C ILE A 140 -23.16 -13.61 27.12
N LEU A 141 -23.17 -14.80 26.51
CA LEU A 141 -24.27 -15.26 25.67
C LEU A 141 -25.57 -15.40 26.46
N HIS A 142 -25.49 -15.90 27.69
CA HIS A 142 -26.65 -16.01 28.57
C HIS A 142 -27.23 -14.63 28.90
N ASP A 143 -26.39 -13.70 29.36
CA ASP A 143 -26.77 -12.32 29.68
C ASP A 143 -27.31 -11.59 28.42
N PHE A 144 -26.72 -11.86 27.25
CA PHE A 144 -27.16 -11.28 25.98
C PHE A 144 -28.50 -11.84 25.50
N THR A 145 -28.75 -13.13 25.75
CA THR A 145 -30.05 -13.75 25.45
C THR A 145 -31.14 -13.11 26.30
N ALA A 146 -30.89 -12.94 27.61
CA ALA A 146 -31.81 -12.24 28.51
C ALA A 146 -32.08 -10.79 28.06
N PHE A 147 -31.05 -10.09 27.58
CA PHE A 147 -31.18 -8.75 26.99
C PHE A 147 -32.10 -8.74 25.76
N VAL A 148 -31.89 -9.67 24.83
CA VAL A 148 -32.69 -9.79 23.60
C VAL A 148 -34.14 -10.13 23.92
N ASP A 149 -34.39 -11.08 24.83
CA ASP A 149 -35.72 -11.50 25.24
C ASP A 149 -36.48 -10.33 25.91
N PHE A 150 -35.85 -9.67 26.90
CA PHE A 150 -36.43 -8.50 27.57
C PHE A 150 -36.78 -7.39 26.58
N THR A 151 -35.86 -7.09 25.67
CA THR A 151 -36.05 -6.05 24.65
C THR A 151 -37.18 -6.42 23.71
N ASN A 152 -37.28 -7.68 23.28
CA ASN A 152 -38.34 -8.12 22.38
C ASN A 152 -39.73 -8.01 23.06
N GLU A 153 -39.83 -8.34 24.33
CA GLU A 153 -41.07 -8.21 25.12
C GLU A 153 -41.48 -6.75 25.34
N ASN A 154 -40.51 -5.84 25.53
CA ASN A 154 -40.77 -4.47 25.96
C ASN A 154 -40.50 -3.40 24.88
N TYR A 155 -40.19 -3.79 23.64
CA TYR A 155 -39.76 -2.87 22.57
C TYR A 155 -40.70 -1.68 22.36
N GLU A 156 -42.02 -1.89 22.37
CA GLU A 156 -43.01 -0.82 22.16
C GLU A 156 -43.07 0.20 23.32
N ARG A 157 -42.55 -0.17 24.49
CA ARG A 157 -42.51 0.65 25.70
C ARG A 157 -41.17 1.40 25.84
N ILE A 158 -40.16 1.04 25.06
CA ILE A 158 -38.85 1.68 25.04
C ILE A 158 -38.83 2.71 23.92
N ARG A 159 -38.33 3.92 24.19
CA ARG A 159 -38.22 4.94 23.15
C ARG A 159 -37.20 4.50 22.08
N SER A 160 -37.59 4.65 20.81
CA SER A 160 -36.81 4.12 19.67
C SER A 160 -35.43 4.76 19.54
N ASP A 161 -35.29 6.04 19.86
CA ASP A 161 -34.03 6.78 19.88
C ASP A 161 -33.07 6.19 20.95
N VAL A 162 -33.56 6.05 22.18
CA VAL A 162 -32.80 5.47 23.30
C VAL A 162 -32.40 4.04 22.99
N PHE A 163 -33.30 3.25 22.42
CA PHE A 163 -33.02 1.88 22.03
C PHE A 163 -31.88 1.80 21.00
N GLN A 164 -31.97 2.57 19.91
CA GLN A 164 -30.98 2.54 18.83
C GLN A 164 -29.60 3.00 19.30
N GLU A 165 -29.53 4.08 20.07
CA GLU A 165 -28.28 4.61 20.63
C GLU A 165 -27.67 3.61 21.61
N THR A 166 -28.46 3.11 22.57
CA THR A 166 -27.98 2.20 23.61
C THR A 166 -27.47 0.90 23.01
N VAL A 167 -28.20 0.31 22.04
CA VAL A 167 -27.75 -0.91 21.34
C VAL A 167 -26.48 -0.64 20.54
N SER A 168 -26.40 0.48 19.83
CA SER A 168 -25.21 0.80 19.03
C SER A 168 -23.96 0.94 19.89
N VAL A 169 -24.08 1.64 21.02
CA VAL A 169 -22.99 1.78 22.01
C VAL A 169 -22.65 0.44 22.64
N LEU A 170 -23.66 -0.33 23.07
CA LEU A 170 -23.46 -1.64 23.68
C LEU A 170 -22.73 -2.63 22.76
N LEU A 171 -23.10 -2.67 21.47
CA LEU A 171 -22.41 -3.53 20.49
C LEU A 171 -20.98 -3.04 20.23
N ALA A 172 -20.74 -1.73 20.23
CA ALA A 172 -19.40 -1.17 20.12
C ALA A 172 -18.53 -1.48 21.35
N ASP A 173 -19.13 -1.56 22.54
CA ASP A 173 -18.44 -1.93 23.79
C ASP A 173 -18.18 -3.44 23.84
N LEU A 174 -19.17 -4.28 23.53
CA LEU A 174 -19.07 -5.74 23.63
C LEU A 174 -18.10 -6.36 22.61
N PHE A 175 -17.97 -5.74 21.44
CA PHE A 175 -17.16 -6.28 20.35
C PHE A 175 -15.83 -5.53 20.24
N PRO A 176 -14.75 -6.23 19.85
CA PRO A 176 -13.44 -5.60 19.80
C PRO A 176 -13.45 -4.42 18.83
N ASN A 177 -12.82 -3.32 19.25
CA ASN A 177 -12.56 -2.19 18.37
C ASN A 177 -11.46 -2.57 17.37
N LEU A 178 -11.88 -3.05 16.20
CA LEU A 178 -11.02 -3.51 15.11
C LEU A 178 -10.24 -2.38 14.42
N ASN A 179 -10.37 -1.13 14.87
CA ASN A 179 -9.61 0.00 14.30
C ASN A 179 -8.10 -0.06 14.61
N ARG A 180 -7.70 -0.82 15.64
CA ARG A 180 -6.29 -0.97 16.05
C ARG A 180 -5.61 -2.21 15.46
N GLU A 181 -6.39 -3.14 14.93
CA GLU A 181 -5.92 -4.42 14.40
C GLU A 181 -6.12 -4.47 12.89
N PHE A 182 -5.12 -4.94 12.15
CA PHE A 182 -5.25 -5.09 10.69
C PHE A 182 -5.47 -6.56 10.34
N LEU A 183 -6.42 -6.83 9.44
CA LEU A 183 -6.63 -8.16 8.83
C LEU A 183 -5.37 -8.71 8.15
N PHE A 184 -4.44 -7.84 7.74
CA PHE A 184 -3.18 -8.20 7.11
C PHE A 184 -1.98 -8.22 8.08
N ALA A 185 -2.23 -8.11 9.40
CA ALA A 185 -1.23 -8.14 10.47
C ALA A 185 -1.54 -9.22 11.54
N VAL A 186 -2.13 -10.34 11.12
CA VAL A 186 -2.60 -11.40 12.02
C VAL A 186 -1.45 -12.06 12.81
N GLU A 187 -0.20 -11.96 12.34
CA GLU A 187 0.96 -12.55 13.00
C GLU A 187 1.34 -11.86 14.32
N SER A 188 0.90 -10.63 14.55
CA SER A 188 1.16 -9.89 15.80
C SER A 188 0.05 -10.04 16.85
N ILE A 189 -1.03 -10.76 16.55
CA ILE A 189 -2.25 -10.81 17.38
C ILE A 189 -2.39 -12.19 18.04
N ASP A 190 -2.97 -12.22 19.25
CA ASP A 190 -3.41 -13.46 19.89
C ASP A 190 -4.64 -14.03 19.15
N GLN A 191 -4.36 -14.88 18.16
CA GLN A 191 -5.34 -15.46 17.26
C GLN A 191 -6.43 -16.24 18.00
N TYR A 192 -6.09 -16.92 19.10
CA TYR A 192 -7.05 -17.73 19.85
C TYR A 192 -8.10 -16.84 20.53
N SER A 193 -7.63 -15.83 21.27
CA SER A 193 -8.50 -14.87 21.96
C SER A 193 -9.37 -14.09 20.97
N LEU A 194 -8.80 -13.66 19.83
CA LEU A 194 -9.57 -12.94 18.81
C LEU A 194 -10.61 -13.86 18.14
N LEU A 195 -10.27 -15.11 17.84
CA LEU A 195 -11.21 -16.07 17.27
C LEU A 195 -12.40 -16.34 18.21
N LEU A 196 -12.16 -16.46 19.51
CA LEU A 196 -13.24 -16.58 20.51
C LEU A 196 -14.15 -15.35 20.50
N LYS A 197 -13.58 -14.14 20.46
CA LYS A 197 -14.34 -12.88 20.35
C LYS A 197 -15.19 -12.82 19.08
N MET A 198 -14.64 -13.22 17.94
CA MET A 198 -15.39 -13.28 16.67
C MET A 198 -16.55 -14.28 16.74
N LYS A 199 -16.32 -15.48 17.31
CA LYS A 199 -17.38 -16.49 17.50
C LYS A 199 -18.49 -16.01 18.43
N LEU A 200 -18.12 -15.34 19.53
CA LEU A 200 -19.06 -14.72 20.45
C LEU A 200 -19.90 -13.65 19.74
N GLN A 201 -19.25 -12.75 19.00
CA GLN A 201 -19.91 -11.70 18.22
C GLN A 201 -20.90 -12.27 17.20
N MET A 202 -20.50 -13.29 16.44
CA MET A 202 -21.39 -13.94 15.47
C MET A 202 -22.64 -14.53 16.14
N LYS A 203 -22.47 -15.21 17.30
CA LYS A 203 -23.60 -15.80 18.05
C LYS A 203 -24.53 -14.71 18.61
N CYS A 204 -24.00 -13.67 19.24
CA CYS A 204 -24.80 -12.56 19.77
C CYS A 204 -25.59 -11.85 18.65
N LEU A 205 -24.91 -11.53 17.53
CA LEU A 205 -25.56 -10.87 16.41
C LEU A 205 -26.60 -11.76 15.73
N GLN A 206 -26.39 -13.07 15.67
CA GLN A 206 -27.40 -14.01 15.17
C GLN A 206 -28.65 -14.05 16.07
N LEU A 207 -28.48 -14.08 17.40
CA LEU A 207 -29.60 -14.01 18.34
C LEU A 207 -30.41 -12.71 18.18
N PHE A 208 -29.71 -11.59 17.95
CA PHE A 208 -30.35 -10.32 17.69
C PHE A 208 -31.13 -10.34 16.36
N ASP A 209 -30.50 -10.85 15.29
CA ASP A 209 -31.07 -10.94 13.94
C ASP A 209 -32.34 -11.81 13.91
N ASP A 210 -32.32 -12.99 14.55
CA ASP A 210 -33.44 -13.93 14.60
C ASP A 210 -34.68 -13.35 15.30
N ASN A 211 -34.47 -12.50 16.32
CA ASN A 211 -35.54 -11.89 17.11
C ASN A 211 -36.06 -10.57 16.50
N PHE A 212 -35.18 -9.72 15.94
CA PHE A 212 -35.54 -8.40 15.46
C PHE A 212 -35.80 -8.30 13.94
N ASN A 213 -35.37 -9.28 13.13
CA ASN A 213 -35.75 -9.34 11.70
C ASN A 213 -37.27 -9.41 11.50
N ARG A 214 -37.99 -10.08 12.41
CA ARG A 214 -39.45 -10.17 12.38
C ARG A 214 -40.13 -8.79 12.47
N ARG A 215 -39.43 -7.80 13.04
CA ARG A 215 -39.91 -6.42 13.24
C ARG A 215 -39.32 -5.42 12.24
N ARG A 216 -38.53 -5.87 11.25
CA ARG A 216 -37.85 -5.02 10.23
C ARG A 216 -36.91 -3.95 10.80
N ILE A 217 -36.35 -4.18 11.99
CA ILE A 217 -35.36 -3.27 12.58
C ILE A 217 -33.99 -3.66 12.02
N SER A 218 -33.56 -2.97 10.96
CA SER A 218 -32.23 -3.16 10.38
C SER A 218 -31.28 -2.11 10.94
N LEU A 219 -30.43 -2.51 11.89
CA LEU A 219 -29.34 -1.67 12.37
C LEU A 219 -28.10 -1.90 11.51
N HIS A 220 -27.57 -0.84 10.91
CA HIS A 220 -26.33 -0.92 10.13
C HIS A 220 -25.19 -1.53 10.97
N ALA A 221 -25.07 -1.15 12.25
CA ALA A 221 -24.07 -1.70 13.18
C ALA A 221 -24.15 -3.23 13.33
N VAL A 222 -25.37 -3.81 13.28
CA VAL A 222 -25.59 -5.26 13.36
C VAL A 222 -25.15 -5.94 12.06
N ASN A 223 -25.55 -5.40 10.91
CA ASN A 223 -25.17 -5.95 9.61
C ASN A 223 -23.66 -5.86 9.35
N PHE A 224 -23.07 -4.68 9.61
CA PHE A 224 -21.63 -4.46 9.53
C PHE A 224 -20.88 -5.39 10.50
N GLY A 225 -21.31 -5.46 11.76
CA GLY A 225 -20.71 -6.33 12.77
C GLY A 225 -20.73 -7.81 12.36
N LYS A 226 -21.82 -8.28 11.75
CA LYS A 226 -21.98 -9.67 11.30
C LYS A 226 -21.03 -10.00 10.15
N ILE A 227 -20.99 -9.14 9.14
CA ILE A 227 -20.10 -9.30 7.98
C ILE A 227 -18.64 -9.21 8.42
N SER A 228 -18.30 -8.21 9.25
CA SER A 228 -16.96 -8.01 9.80
C SER A 228 -16.48 -9.22 10.59
N ALA A 229 -17.28 -9.71 11.53
CA ALA A 229 -16.95 -10.88 12.33
C ALA A 229 -16.77 -12.14 11.46
N THR A 230 -17.59 -12.29 10.41
CA THR A 230 -17.47 -13.41 9.46
C THR A 230 -16.16 -13.33 8.68
N ILE A 231 -15.79 -12.15 8.16
CA ILE A 231 -14.52 -11.94 7.45
C ILE A 231 -13.32 -12.25 8.36
N TRP A 232 -13.32 -11.71 9.58
CA TRP A 232 -12.27 -11.97 10.56
C TRP A 232 -12.19 -13.45 10.95
N HIS A 233 -13.34 -14.10 11.19
CA HIS A 233 -13.41 -15.52 11.49
C HIS A 233 -12.83 -16.37 10.36
N ASP A 234 -13.27 -16.15 9.11
CA ASP A 234 -12.75 -16.87 7.95
C ASP A 234 -11.25 -16.65 7.75
N ARG A 235 -10.77 -15.42 7.97
CA ARG A 235 -9.35 -15.10 7.87
C ARG A 235 -8.53 -15.79 8.96
N LEU A 236 -9.00 -15.83 10.20
CA LEU A 236 -8.31 -16.44 11.33
C LEU A 236 -8.32 -17.98 11.26
N GLU A 237 -9.45 -18.57 10.89
CA GLU A 237 -9.62 -20.03 10.89
C GLU A 237 -9.08 -20.69 9.59
N LYS A 238 -9.38 -20.10 8.44
CA LYS A 238 -9.14 -20.71 7.12
C LYS A 238 -8.02 -20.03 6.34
N GLY A 239 -7.58 -18.83 6.76
CA GLY A 239 -6.57 -18.06 6.04
C GLY A 239 -7.05 -17.49 4.71
N ILE A 240 -8.36 -17.37 4.51
CA ILE A 240 -8.97 -16.86 3.28
C ILE A 240 -10.04 -15.82 3.59
N ILE A 241 -10.28 -14.92 2.64
CA ILE A 241 -11.41 -13.97 2.68
C ILE A 241 -12.42 -14.42 1.64
N ASP A 242 -13.65 -14.76 2.06
CA ASP A 242 -14.70 -15.16 1.12
C ASP A 242 -15.18 -13.98 0.27
N GLN A 243 -15.31 -14.23 -1.03
CA GLN A 243 -15.71 -13.21 -2.00
C GLN A 243 -17.18 -12.78 -1.79
N ARG A 244 -18.03 -13.66 -1.24
CA ARG A 244 -19.43 -13.32 -0.95
C ARG A 244 -19.51 -12.30 0.17
N SER A 245 -18.83 -12.54 1.30
CA SER A 245 -18.75 -11.59 2.42
C SER A 245 -18.20 -10.24 1.99
N LEU A 246 -17.18 -10.22 1.11
CA LEU A 246 -16.67 -8.98 0.53
C LEU A 246 -17.71 -8.25 -0.34
N SER A 247 -18.48 -8.98 -1.14
CA SER A 247 -19.53 -8.39 -1.99
C SER A 247 -20.70 -7.85 -1.17
N GLU A 248 -21.06 -8.52 -0.07
CA GLU A 248 -22.06 -8.04 0.90
C GLU A 248 -21.60 -6.76 1.58
N LEU A 249 -20.32 -6.69 2.00
CA LEU A 249 -19.73 -5.48 2.58
C LEU A 249 -19.75 -4.29 1.61
N GLN A 250 -19.46 -4.53 0.34
CA GLN A 250 -19.50 -3.51 -0.71
C GLN A 250 -20.92 -2.98 -0.96
N ALA A 251 -21.93 -3.85 -0.87
CA ALA A 251 -23.34 -3.47 -1.01
C ALA A 251 -23.83 -2.61 0.16
N LEU A 252 -23.35 -2.90 1.37
CA LEU A 252 -23.64 -2.15 2.59
C LEU A 252 -23.20 -0.68 2.47
N CYS A 253 -21.96 -0.46 1.99
CA CYS A 253 -21.31 0.83 1.87
C CYS A 253 -22.10 1.89 1.06
N GLY A 254 -23.00 1.47 0.16
CA GLY A 254 -23.74 2.36 -0.73
C GLY A 254 -24.86 3.18 -0.08
N HIS A 255 -25.23 2.90 1.18
CA HIS A 255 -26.48 3.37 1.80
C HIS A 255 -26.29 4.15 3.13
N GLU A 256 -25.10 4.69 3.41
CA GLU A 256 -24.69 5.07 4.79
C GLU A 256 -24.30 6.53 5.03
N ASP A 257 -24.34 6.93 6.31
CA ASP A 257 -23.80 8.17 6.86
C ASP A 257 -22.25 8.19 6.83
N SER A 258 -21.65 9.39 6.93
CA SER A 258 -20.21 9.58 6.69
C SER A 258 -19.28 8.79 7.62
N THR A 259 -19.65 8.56 8.87
CA THR A 259 -18.76 7.92 9.86
C THR A 259 -18.73 6.40 9.74
N SER A 260 -19.90 5.75 9.64
CA SER A 260 -19.98 4.29 9.47
C SER A 260 -19.40 3.85 8.12
N ARG A 261 -19.55 4.71 7.11
CA ARG A 261 -19.00 4.50 5.78
C ARG A 261 -17.47 4.41 5.78
N ILE A 262 -16.77 5.14 6.66
CA ILE A 262 -15.30 5.06 6.78
C ILE A 262 -14.87 3.69 7.30
N ASP A 263 -15.55 3.19 8.34
CA ASP A 263 -15.19 1.90 8.94
C ASP A 263 -15.45 0.76 7.94
N THR A 264 -16.54 0.86 7.17
CA THR A 264 -16.83 -0.04 6.04
C THR A 264 -15.75 0.03 4.95
N ILE A 265 -15.35 1.22 4.51
CA ILE A 265 -14.29 1.39 3.50
C ILE A 265 -12.95 0.85 4.02
N CYS A 266 -12.58 1.15 5.26
CA CYS A 266 -11.37 0.62 5.89
C CYS A 266 -11.34 -0.91 5.80
N LEU A 267 -12.41 -1.58 6.20
CA LEU A 267 -12.48 -3.04 6.16
C LEU A 267 -12.38 -3.60 4.72
N ILE A 268 -13.02 -2.94 3.74
CA ILE A 268 -12.89 -3.29 2.32
C ILE A 268 -11.43 -3.17 1.86
N LEU A 269 -10.75 -2.07 2.19
CA LEU A 269 -9.36 -1.85 1.82
C LEU A 269 -8.44 -2.87 2.49
N GLN A 270 -8.65 -3.19 3.77
CA GLN A 270 -7.91 -4.24 4.46
C GLN A 270 -8.06 -5.60 3.76
N CYS A 271 -9.28 -5.95 3.31
CA CYS A 271 -9.53 -7.18 2.56
C CYS A 271 -8.75 -7.22 1.24
N TYR A 272 -8.72 -6.11 0.51
CA TYR A 272 -7.96 -6.01 -0.74
C TYR A 272 -6.46 -6.08 -0.52
N ILE A 273 -5.93 -5.36 0.48
CA ILE A 273 -4.51 -5.40 0.85
C ILE A 273 -4.10 -6.84 1.19
N CYS A 274 -4.88 -7.53 2.02
CA CYS A 274 -4.61 -8.93 2.40
C CYS A 274 -4.58 -9.85 1.17
N ASN A 275 -5.61 -9.76 0.31
CA ASN A 275 -5.69 -10.56 -0.92
C ASN A 275 -4.52 -10.28 -1.89
N PHE A 276 -4.03 -9.04 -1.94
CA PHE A 276 -2.88 -8.70 -2.77
C PHE A 276 -1.57 -9.25 -2.20
N ILE A 277 -1.29 -9.01 -0.91
CA ILE A 277 -0.03 -9.42 -0.28
C ILE A 277 0.16 -10.94 -0.34
N GLU A 278 -0.93 -11.70 -0.18
CA GLU A 278 -0.90 -13.16 -0.14
C GLU A 278 -1.02 -13.82 -1.52
N ASN A 279 -1.92 -13.31 -2.37
CA ASN A 279 -2.34 -14.00 -3.60
C ASN A 279 -2.09 -13.20 -4.88
N LYS A 280 -1.52 -11.99 -4.81
CA LYS A 280 -1.33 -11.04 -5.93
C LYS A 280 -2.64 -10.74 -6.70
N ARG A 281 -3.79 -10.90 -6.04
CA ARG A 281 -5.09 -10.62 -6.64
C ARG A 281 -5.42 -9.14 -6.45
N CYS A 282 -5.70 -8.44 -7.54
CA CYS A 282 -6.11 -7.04 -7.54
C CYS A 282 -7.19 -6.83 -8.60
N CYS A 283 -8.29 -6.17 -8.23
CA CYS A 283 -9.29 -5.62 -9.14
C CYS A 283 -9.15 -4.09 -9.10
N PRO A 284 -8.31 -3.48 -9.97
CA PRO A 284 -7.88 -2.10 -9.81
C PRO A 284 -9.01 -1.08 -9.87
N GLU A 285 -10.02 -1.35 -10.70
CA GLU A 285 -11.16 -0.46 -10.93
C GLU A 285 -12.01 -0.29 -9.67
N THR A 286 -12.42 -1.40 -9.05
CA THR A 286 -13.20 -1.38 -7.81
C THR A 286 -12.37 -0.85 -6.65
N TRP A 287 -11.08 -1.20 -6.59
CA TRP A 287 -10.19 -0.73 -5.52
C TRP A 287 -9.97 0.79 -5.58
N THR A 288 -9.71 1.32 -6.78
CA THR A 288 -9.47 2.76 -6.99
C THR A 288 -10.69 3.58 -6.56
N LYS A 289 -11.91 3.11 -6.85
CA LYS A 289 -13.14 3.76 -6.38
C LYS A 289 -13.14 4.01 -4.86
N TYR A 290 -12.83 2.98 -4.06
CA TYR A 290 -12.84 3.10 -2.59
C TYR A 290 -11.67 3.94 -2.06
N VAL A 291 -10.53 3.95 -2.75
CA VAL A 291 -9.39 4.80 -2.40
C VAL A 291 -9.70 6.27 -2.66
N ASP A 292 -10.23 6.61 -3.83
CA ASP A 292 -10.61 7.98 -4.19
C ASP A 292 -11.70 8.51 -3.24
N GLU A 293 -12.66 7.65 -2.89
CA GLU A 293 -13.70 7.96 -1.93
C GLU A 293 -13.12 8.23 -0.53
N PHE A 294 -12.22 7.36 -0.05
CA PHE A 294 -11.59 7.54 1.25
C PHE A 294 -10.72 8.80 1.30
N GLU A 295 -9.97 9.07 0.23
CA GLU A 295 -9.18 10.30 0.08
C GLU A 295 -10.06 11.54 0.14
N SER A 296 -11.19 11.57 -0.57
CA SER A 296 -12.15 12.67 -0.51
C SER A 296 -12.66 12.89 0.93
N MET A 297 -12.87 11.82 1.69
CA MET A 297 -13.32 11.91 3.08
C MET A 297 -12.22 12.46 4.00
N THR A 298 -10.98 11.99 3.85
CA THR A 298 -9.83 12.53 4.61
C THR A 298 -9.58 14.00 4.33
N ALA A 299 -9.72 14.44 3.08
CA ALA A 299 -9.59 15.85 2.71
C ALA A 299 -10.69 16.73 3.33
N SER A 300 -11.88 16.15 3.57
CA SER A 300 -13.02 16.86 4.14
C SER A 300 -13.06 16.87 5.68
N SER A 301 -12.31 15.98 6.35
CA SER A 301 -12.42 15.79 7.80
C SER A 301 -11.08 15.47 8.48
N ILE A 302 -10.69 16.38 9.38
CA ILE A 302 -9.46 16.27 10.19
C ILE A 302 -9.52 15.07 11.14
N SER A 303 -10.71 14.73 11.67
CA SER A 303 -10.85 13.59 12.59
C SER A 303 -10.51 12.26 11.93
N VAL A 304 -10.66 12.18 10.60
CA VAL A 304 -10.34 10.99 9.80
C VAL A 304 -8.85 10.97 9.47
N SER A 305 -8.26 12.11 9.11
CA SER A 305 -6.82 12.19 8.81
C SER A 305 -5.94 11.90 10.04
N GLN A 306 -6.46 12.09 11.26
CA GLN A 306 -5.77 11.76 12.50
C GLN A 306 -5.82 10.27 12.85
N ARG A 307 -6.61 9.45 12.15
CA ARG A 307 -6.66 7.99 12.35
C ARG A 307 -5.48 7.33 11.63
N LEU A 308 -4.31 7.30 12.29
CA LEU A 308 -3.05 6.76 11.74
C LEU A 308 -3.21 5.37 11.10
N GLY A 309 -3.95 4.47 11.75
CA GLY A 309 -4.17 3.13 11.21
C GLY A 309 -4.95 3.12 9.89
N SER A 310 -5.92 4.02 9.73
CA SER A 310 -6.65 4.18 8.48
C SER A 310 -5.77 4.84 7.40
N MET A 311 -4.90 5.79 7.77
CA MET A 311 -3.95 6.41 6.84
C MET A 311 -2.95 5.40 6.27
N ILE A 312 -2.46 4.44 7.07
CA ILE A 312 -1.64 3.32 6.55
C ILE A 312 -2.40 2.54 5.48
N GLN A 313 -3.69 2.24 5.69
CA GLN A 313 -4.50 1.51 4.71
C GLN A 313 -4.67 2.31 3.41
N LEU A 314 -4.84 3.64 3.51
CA LEU A 314 -4.95 4.53 2.36
C LEU A 314 -3.66 4.54 1.53
N HIS A 315 -2.53 4.87 2.17
CA HIS A 315 -1.23 4.97 1.51
C HIS A 315 -0.78 3.62 0.94
N LEU A 316 -0.98 2.53 1.68
CA LEU A 316 -0.65 1.18 1.21
C LEU A 316 -1.52 0.77 0.01
N SER A 317 -2.80 1.14 0.02
CA SER A 317 -3.70 0.91 -1.12
C SER A 317 -3.25 1.67 -2.37
N LYS A 318 -2.90 2.96 -2.22
CA LYS A 318 -2.34 3.79 -3.31
C LYS A 318 -1.06 3.17 -3.86
N ALA A 319 -0.14 2.76 -2.98
CA ALA A 319 1.10 2.11 -3.36
C ALA A 319 0.86 0.82 -4.16
N ILE A 320 -0.06 -0.04 -3.73
CA ILE A 320 -0.40 -1.28 -4.44
C ILE A 320 -1.00 -1.01 -5.83
N ILE A 321 -1.90 -0.01 -5.94
CA ILE A 321 -2.49 0.37 -7.23
C ILE A 321 -1.40 0.84 -8.20
N ILE A 322 -0.48 1.70 -7.75
CA ILE A 322 0.63 2.20 -8.57
C ILE A 322 1.57 1.04 -8.94
N LEU A 323 1.91 0.17 -8.00
CA LEU A 323 2.75 -1.01 -8.23
C LEU A 323 2.14 -1.93 -9.30
N ASN A 324 0.82 -2.15 -9.26
CA ASN A 324 0.14 -2.97 -10.25
C ASN A 324 0.17 -2.33 -11.66
N ARG A 325 0.06 -0.99 -11.75
CA ARG A 325 0.21 -0.26 -13.01
C ARG A 325 1.63 -0.38 -13.58
N ILE A 326 2.65 -0.31 -12.72
CA ILE A 326 4.06 -0.52 -13.11
C ILE A 326 4.26 -1.94 -13.63
N ASN A 327 3.71 -2.96 -12.95
CA ASN A 327 3.82 -4.35 -13.37
C ASN A 327 3.08 -4.67 -14.68
N SER A 328 1.99 -3.96 -14.98
CA SER A 328 1.12 -4.25 -16.15
C SER A 328 1.56 -3.58 -17.45
N ARG A 329 2.54 -2.67 -17.42
CA ARG A 329 2.92 -1.83 -18.56
C ARG A 329 4.32 -2.19 -19.07
N GLU A 330 4.43 -2.56 -20.35
CA GLU A 330 5.71 -2.67 -21.07
C GLU A 330 6.31 -1.29 -21.42
N ARG A 331 6.37 -0.36 -20.46
CA ARG A 331 6.89 0.99 -20.70
C ARG A 331 8.41 1.02 -20.59
N GLY A 332 9.03 1.90 -21.38
CA GLY A 332 10.45 2.19 -21.26
C GLY A 332 10.77 2.83 -19.91
N ILE A 333 11.73 2.24 -19.20
CA ILE A 333 12.24 2.68 -17.87
C ILE A 333 12.69 4.15 -17.87
N ASN A 334 13.00 4.73 -19.04
CA ASN A 334 13.50 6.10 -19.17
C ASN A 334 12.42 7.18 -19.40
N THR A 335 11.14 6.82 -19.38
CA THR A 335 10.05 7.80 -19.57
C THR A 335 9.86 8.67 -18.32
N GLN A 336 9.60 9.96 -18.51
CA GLN A 336 9.32 10.89 -17.38
C GLN A 336 8.13 10.40 -16.54
N GLU A 337 7.10 9.86 -17.19
CA GLU A 337 5.94 9.28 -16.52
C GLU A 337 6.30 8.13 -15.59
N PHE A 338 7.16 7.19 -16.03
CA PHE A 338 7.60 6.07 -15.19
C PHE A 338 8.33 6.56 -13.93
N HIS A 339 9.22 7.55 -14.08
CA HIS A 339 9.92 8.12 -12.93
C HIS A 339 9.00 8.85 -11.97
N HIS A 340 8.00 9.58 -12.50
CA HIS A 340 6.98 10.20 -11.68
C HIS A 340 6.19 9.14 -10.91
N GLU A 341 5.74 8.07 -11.56
CA GLU A 341 5.05 6.95 -10.91
C GLU A 341 5.90 6.30 -9.81
N VAL A 342 7.20 6.06 -10.05
CA VAL A 342 8.11 5.50 -9.03
C VAL A 342 8.35 6.49 -7.87
N GLN A 343 8.43 7.79 -8.16
CA GLN A 343 8.55 8.82 -7.11
C GLN A 343 7.29 8.89 -6.26
N THR A 344 6.10 8.85 -6.86
CA THR A 344 4.84 8.76 -6.13
C THR A 344 4.78 7.49 -5.30
N LEU A 345 5.15 6.33 -5.88
CA LEU A 345 5.19 5.06 -5.15
C LEU A 345 6.14 5.11 -3.94
N LYS A 346 7.32 5.73 -4.09
CA LYS A 346 8.24 5.96 -2.98
C LYS A 346 7.60 6.80 -1.88
N SER A 347 6.90 7.88 -2.25
CA SER A 347 6.21 8.77 -1.31
C SER A 347 5.16 8.02 -0.52
N GLU A 348 4.31 7.21 -1.17
CA GLU A 348 3.27 6.45 -0.48
C GLU A 348 3.86 5.42 0.51
N PHE A 349 4.96 4.75 0.15
CA PHE A 349 5.66 3.87 1.10
C PHE A 349 6.33 4.62 2.23
N TRP A 350 6.77 5.86 2.00
CA TRP A 350 7.36 6.72 3.02
C TRP A 350 6.33 7.14 4.07
N GLU A 351 5.15 7.62 3.64
CA GLU A 351 4.04 7.96 4.54
C GLU A 351 3.63 6.74 5.39
N CYS A 352 3.59 5.54 4.79
CA CYS A 352 3.35 4.31 5.54
C CYS A 352 4.39 4.08 6.65
N LEU A 353 5.68 4.30 6.37
CA LEU A 353 6.76 4.13 7.37
C LEU A 353 6.65 5.15 8.51
N GLN A 354 6.29 6.40 8.20
CA GLN A 354 6.07 7.44 9.20
C GLN A 354 4.90 7.09 10.11
N HIS A 355 3.76 6.67 9.57
CA HIS A 355 2.64 6.27 10.39
C HIS A 355 2.90 4.98 11.20
N ILE A 356 3.69 4.03 10.67
CA ILE A 356 4.13 2.85 11.44
C ILE A 356 5.00 3.28 12.63
N GLU A 357 5.86 4.28 12.47
CA GLU A 357 6.65 4.85 13.57
C GLU A 357 5.79 5.51 14.63
N GLU A 358 4.82 6.31 14.21
CA GLU A 358 3.89 7.00 15.11
C GLU A 358 3.01 6.02 15.90
N ILE A 359 2.63 4.88 15.30
CA ILE A 359 1.87 3.82 15.97
C ILE A 359 2.78 2.95 16.86
N GLY A 360 4.00 2.65 16.41
CA GLY A 360 4.93 1.71 17.03
C GLY A 360 6.10 2.41 17.72
N GLY A 361 5.92 2.80 18.99
CA GLY A 361 6.95 3.49 19.77
C GLY A 361 8.28 2.73 19.89
N SER A 362 9.40 3.44 19.71
CA SER A 362 10.82 3.13 19.98
C SER A 362 11.46 1.82 19.48
N LYS A 363 10.71 0.77 19.10
CA LYS A 363 11.26 -0.52 18.61
C LYS A 363 10.46 -1.08 17.43
N GLN A 364 10.76 -0.58 16.23
CA GLN A 364 10.27 -1.17 14.98
C GLN A 364 10.96 -2.51 14.71
N ASN A 365 10.22 -3.61 14.79
CA ASN A 365 10.78 -4.95 14.61
C ASN A 365 10.50 -5.56 13.22
N PHE A 366 9.73 -4.88 12.35
CA PHE A 366 9.34 -5.32 10.99
C PHE A 366 9.02 -6.82 10.92
N THR A 367 8.15 -7.29 11.81
CA THR A 367 7.88 -8.72 12.02
C THR A 367 6.82 -9.21 11.04
N THR A 368 5.81 -8.38 10.77
CA THR A 368 4.64 -8.74 9.95
C THR A 368 4.94 -8.72 8.46
N ALA A 369 4.10 -9.38 7.66
CA ALA A 369 4.27 -9.44 6.20
C ALA A 369 4.13 -8.06 5.54
N TYR A 370 3.19 -7.23 5.99
CA TYR A 370 2.93 -5.91 5.40
C TYR A 370 4.05 -4.90 5.71
N GLU A 371 4.62 -4.92 6.92
CA GLU A 371 5.77 -4.10 7.29
C GLU A 371 6.98 -4.42 6.40
N LYS A 372 7.25 -5.71 6.19
CA LYS A 372 8.32 -6.16 5.28
C LYS A 372 8.04 -5.73 3.84
N PHE A 373 6.78 -5.78 3.41
CA PHE A 373 6.36 -5.32 2.08
C PHE A 373 6.62 -3.82 1.90
N ILE A 374 6.20 -2.98 2.84
CA ILE A 374 6.40 -1.52 2.83
C ILE A 374 7.90 -1.19 2.78
N LEU A 375 8.70 -1.78 3.68
CA LEU A 375 10.14 -1.54 3.75
C LEU A 375 10.87 -1.96 2.46
N THR A 376 10.47 -3.10 1.88
CA THR A 376 11.02 -3.59 0.60
C THR A 376 10.68 -2.63 -0.54
N GLY A 377 9.41 -2.20 -0.62
CA GLY A 377 8.93 -1.25 -1.64
C GLY A 377 9.64 0.10 -1.56
N PHE A 378 9.81 0.64 -0.35
CA PHE A 378 10.55 1.88 -0.12
C PHE A 378 12.03 1.76 -0.55
N THR A 379 12.69 0.65 -0.20
CA THR A 379 14.09 0.41 -0.57
C THR A 379 14.25 0.29 -2.09
N PHE A 380 13.39 -0.49 -2.74
CA PHE A 380 13.44 -0.72 -4.19
C PHE A 380 13.17 0.53 -5.00
N THR A 381 12.15 1.30 -4.63
CA THR A 381 11.87 2.59 -5.29
C THR A 381 13.00 3.58 -5.08
N SER A 382 13.60 3.62 -3.90
CA SER A 382 14.80 4.44 -3.63
C SER A 382 16.01 4.02 -4.49
N MET A 383 16.22 2.73 -4.71
CA MET A 383 17.27 2.23 -5.62
C MET A 383 17.05 2.69 -7.06
N ILE A 384 15.82 2.62 -7.56
CA ILE A 384 15.49 3.06 -8.93
C ILE A 384 15.76 4.56 -9.11
N LEU A 385 15.44 5.36 -8.09
CA LEU A 385 15.61 6.82 -8.14
C LEU A 385 17.05 7.29 -7.89
N HIS A 386 17.92 6.42 -7.37
CA HIS A 386 19.29 6.73 -6.96
C HIS A 386 20.14 7.45 -8.04
N LEU A 387 19.86 7.22 -9.32
CA LEU A 387 20.63 7.79 -10.43
C LEU A 387 20.18 9.19 -10.87
N LYS A 388 18.95 9.60 -10.58
CA LYS A 388 18.36 10.84 -11.11
C LYS A 388 18.28 11.97 -10.10
N THR A 389 18.19 11.65 -8.81
CA THR A 389 18.18 12.67 -7.76
C THR A 389 19.59 13.10 -7.41
N GLU A 390 19.88 14.40 -7.49
CA GLU A 390 21.16 14.98 -7.04
C GLU A 390 21.45 14.62 -5.56
N ASN A 391 20.39 14.46 -4.76
CA ASN A 391 20.46 13.98 -3.38
C ASN A 391 20.36 12.45 -3.32
N LYS A 392 21.51 11.78 -3.33
CA LYS A 392 21.64 10.34 -3.08
C LYS A 392 21.37 10.03 -1.60
N ILE A 393 20.10 9.97 -1.21
CA ILE A 393 19.72 9.57 0.14
C ILE A 393 19.76 8.03 0.20
N ASN A 394 20.63 7.50 1.05
CA ASN A 394 20.64 6.09 1.37
C ASN A 394 19.40 5.75 2.24
N PRO A 395 18.53 4.82 1.81
CA PRO A 395 17.32 4.48 2.57
C PRO A 395 17.64 3.96 3.99
N PHE A 396 18.84 3.43 4.23
CA PHE A 396 19.25 2.92 5.54
C PHE A 396 19.84 3.98 6.49
N ASP A 397 20.02 5.22 6.01
CA ASP A 397 20.46 6.33 6.87
C ASP A 397 19.29 7.01 7.59
N LEU A 398 18.05 6.71 7.17
CA LEU A 398 16.82 7.18 7.81
C LEU A 398 16.69 6.57 9.21
N GLU A 399 16.34 7.39 10.20
CA GLU A 399 16.29 6.98 11.60
C GLU A 399 15.38 5.77 11.84
N GLN A 400 14.23 5.75 11.17
CA GLN A 400 13.25 4.66 11.18
C GLN A 400 13.89 3.29 10.88
N ILE A 401 14.75 3.24 9.87
CA ILE A 401 15.39 2.01 9.39
C ILE A 401 16.70 1.75 10.15
N LYS A 402 17.38 2.81 10.57
CA LYS A 402 18.66 2.76 11.28
C LYS A 402 18.53 2.09 12.65
N ILE A 403 17.43 2.34 13.37
CA ILE A 403 17.16 1.72 14.68
C ILE A 403 16.95 0.20 14.55
N ALA A 404 16.42 -0.26 13.40
CA ALA A 404 16.14 -1.65 13.10
C ALA A 404 17.30 -2.41 12.41
N TYR A 405 18.55 -1.93 12.55
CA TYR A 405 19.72 -2.47 11.84
C TYR A 405 19.87 -4.00 11.90
N ASN A 406 19.56 -4.60 13.05
CA ASN A 406 19.75 -6.02 13.32
C ASN A 406 18.57 -6.89 12.87
N VAL A 407 17.50 -6.31 12.35
CA VAL A 407 16.32 -7.06 11.93
C VAL A 407 16.65 -7.86 10.64
N PRO A 408 16.27 -9.16 10.55
CA PRO A 408 16.64 -10.02 9.42
C PRO A 408 16.30 -9.44 8.03
N ILE A 409 15.12 -8.82 7.88
CA ILE A 409 14.71 -8.21 6.61
C ILE A 409 15.59 -7.01 6.24
N VAL A 410 15.95 -6.17 7.22
CA VAL A 410 16.82 -4.99 7.02
C VAL A 410 18.21 -5.44 6.57
N ILE A 411 18.76 -6.51 7.15
CA ILE A 411 20.05 -7.08 6.75
C ILE A 411 20.02 -7.57 5.30
N VAL A 412 18.94 -8.24 4.89
CA VAL A 412 18.78 -8.71 3.50
C VAL A 412 18.66 -7.53 2.54
N LEU A 413 17.83 -6.54 2.85
CA LEU A 413 17.63 -5.35 2.01
C LEU A 413 18.89 -4.49 1.90
N ARG A 414 19.66 -4.35 2.99
CA ARG A 414 20.97 -3.68 2.97
C ARG A 414 21.94 -4.38 2.04
N LYS A 415 22.03 -5.72 2.14
CA LYS A 415 22.87 -6.51 1.24
C LYS A 415 22.44 -6.36 -0.23
N ILE A 416 21.15 -6.25 -0.52
CA ILE A 416 20.64 -5.98 -1.86
C ILE A 416 21.11 -4.60 -2.34
N TYR A 417 20.95 -3.57 -1.53
CA TYR A 417 21.38 -2.21 -1.83
C TYR A 417 22.90 -2.08 -2.02
N ASP A 418 23.70 -2.72 -1.17
CA ASP A 418 25.16 -2.74 -1.27
C ASP A 418 25.62 -3.43 -2.58
N ASN A 419 24.98 -4.54 -2.97
CA ASN A 419 25.30 -5.19 -4.24
C ASN A 419 24.90 -4.34 -5.44
N PHE A 420 23.78 -3.60 -5.35
CA PHE A 420 23.35 -2.68 -6.40
C PHE A 420 24.33 -1.51 -6.57
N THR A 421 24.70 -0.84 -5.48
CA THR A 421 25.65 0.28 -5.51
C THR A 421 27.05 -0.16 -5.94
N ALA A 422 27.48 -1.36 -5.53
CA ALA A 422 28.75 -1.96 -5.99
C ALA A 422 28.69 -2.49 -7.43
N LEU A 423 27.51 -2.55 -8.06
CA LEU A 423 27.25 -3.14 -9.38
C LEU A 423 27.65 -4.63 -9.47
N ASN A 424 27.48 -5.35 -8.36
CA ASN A 424 27.65 -6.80 -8.26
C ASN A 424 26.34 -7.51 -8.64
N LEU A 425 26.16 -7.76 -9.94
CA LEU A 425 24.95 -8.35 -10.51
C LEU A 425 24.58 -9.72 -9.95
N VAL A 426 25.57 -10.61 -9.80
CA VAL A 426 25.35 -11.97 -9.26
C VAL A 426 24.99 -11.91 -7.77
N GLY A 427 25.69 -11.06 -7.01
CA GLY A 427 25.36 -10.81 -5.60
C GLY A 427 23.96 -10.21 -5.42
N LEU A 428 23.57 -9.30 -6.32
CA LEU A 428 22.25 -8.66 -6.33
C LEU A 428 21.14 -9.68 -6.57
N TYR A 429 21.27 -10.51 -7.61
CA TYR A 429 20.32 -11.56 -7.91
C TYR A 429 20.15 -12.52 -6.72
N ASN A 430 21.26 -13.08 -6.22
CA ASN A 430 21.25 -14.01 -5.11
C ASN A 430 20.65 -13.42 -3.83
N SER A 431 20.86 -12.13 -3.57
CA SER A 431 20.31 -11.46 -2.40
C SER A 431 18.80 -11.23 -2.53
N ILE A 432 18.29 -10.89 -3.72
CA ILE A 432 16.86 -10.73 -4.00
C ILE A 432 16.12 -12.08 -3.87
N GLN A 433 16.74 -13.19 -4.28
CA GLN A 433 16.12 -14.52 -4.12
C GLN A 433 15.82 -14.90 -2.66
N ARG A 434 16.49 -14.26 -1.69
CA ARG A 434 16.25 -14.47 -0.25
C ARG A 434 14.96 -13.81 0.27
N LEU A 435 14.25 -13.03 -0.55
CA LEU A 435 12.99 -12.35 -0.16
C LEU A 435 11.74 -13.26 -0.28
N GLU A 436 11.92 -14.56 -0.56
CA GLU A 436 10.85 -15.57 -0.60
C GLU A 436 9.58 -15.10 -1.35
N ARG A 437 8.42 -15.00 -0.67
CA ARG A 437 7.13 -14.61 -1.26
C ARG A 437 7.07 -13.13 -1.65
N LEU A 438 7.81 -12.25 -0.98
CA LEU A 438 7.79 -10.80 -1.24
C LEU A 438 8.29 -10.46 -2.65
N LYS A 439 9.23 -11.26 -3.18
CA LYS A 439 9.77 -11.03 -4.53
C LYS A 439 8.69 -11.08 -5.61
N ASN A 440 7.66 -11.92 -5.43
CA ASN A 440 6.60 -12.10 -6.41
C ASN A 440 5.71 -10.84 -6.51
N ASN A 441 5.56 -10.11 -5.40
CA ASN A 441 4.77 -8.88 -5.36
C ASN A 441 5.48 -7.72 -6.08
N PHE A 442 6.81 -7.74 -6.10
CA PHE A 442 7.66 -6.70 -6.70
C PHE A 442 8.30 -7.09 -8.04
N GLU A 443 7.80 -8.12 -8.72
CA GLU A 443 8.41 -8.69 -9.93
C GLU A 443 8.81 -7.63 -10.99
N GLY A 444 7.90 -6.75 -11.40
CA GLY A 444 8.22 -5.71 -12.40
C GLY A 444 9.21 -4.65 -11.90
N VAL A 445 9.18 -4.33 -10.61
CA VAL A 445 10.15 -3.43 -9.97
C VAL A 445 11.53 -4.08 -9.90
N ILE A 446 11.59 -5.37 -9.58
CA ILE A 446 12.84 -6.16 -9.54
C ILE A 446 13.48 -6.25 -10.92
N GLU A 447 12.70 -6.54 -11.97
CA GLU A 447 13.19 -6.54 -13.34
C GLU A 447 13.76 -5.17 -13.75
N THR A 448 13.09 -4.09 -13.31
CA THR A 448 13.59 -2.73 -13.52
C THR A 448 14.92 -2.48 -12.81
N ILE A 449 15.07 -2.93 -11.57
CA ILE A 449 16.32 -2.85 -10.81
C ILE A 449 17.44 -3.61 -11.52
N TYR A 450 17.19 -4.81 -12.00
CA TYR A 450 18.18 -5.60 -12.74
C TYR A 450 18.62 -4.89 -14.02
N HIS A 451 17.66 -4.41 -14.81
CA HIS A 451 17.94 -3.68 -16.04
C HIS A 451 18.74 -2.40 -15.77
N LEU A 452 18.38 -1.63 -14.73
CA LEU A 452 19.14 -0.45 -14.31
C LEU A 452 20.56 -0.80 -13.90
N ALA A 453 20.75 -1.82 -13.05
CA ALA A 453 22.07 -2.24 -12.62
C ALA A 453 22.96 -2.67 -13.81
N GLN A 454 22.39 -3.39 -14.78
CA GLN A 454 23.08 -3.77 -16.02
C GLN A 454 23.47 -2.54 -16.85
N LEU A 455 22.55 -1.59 -17.02
CA LEU A 455 22.80 -0.36 -17.77
C LEU A 455 23.89 0.49 -17.12
N ILE A 456 23.83 0.72 -15.80
CA ILE A 456 24.85 1.46 -15.07
C ILE A 456 26.20 0.76 -15.21
N LYS A 457 26.25 -0.57 -15.02
CA LYS A 457 27.49 -1.35 -15.12
C LYS A 457 28.09 -1.27 -16.51
N LEU A 458 27.26 -1.34 -17.55
CA LEU A 458 27.69 -1.20 -18.94
C LEU A 458 28.39 0.14 -19.16
N TRP A 459 27.77 1.25 -18.80
CA TRP A 459 28.29 2.59 -19.12
C TRP A 459 29.40 3.07 -18.18
N THR A 460 29.37 2.68 -16.91
CA THR A 460 30.33 3.19 -15.91
C THR A 460 31.54 2.29 -15.67
N LYS A 461 31.41 0.96 -15.88
CA LYS A 461 32.48 -0.01 -15.59
C LYS A 461 33.00 -0.77 -16.82
N ILE A 462 32.17 -1.00 -17.83
CA ILE A 462 32.57 -1.79 -19.01
C ILE A 462 33.02 -0.86 -20.13
N ALA A 463 32.13 -0.02 -20.64
CA ALA A 463 32.40 0.87 -21.78
C ALA A 463 33.66 1.75 -21.64
N PRO A 464 34.00 2.31 -20.45
CA PRO A 464 35.21 3.13 -20.30
C PRO A 464 36.51 2.32 -20.28
N VAL A 465 36.45 1.01 -20.02
CA VAL A 465 37.63 0.16 -19.80
C VAL A 465 38.04 -0.59 -21.07
N TYR A 466 37.08 -0.89 -21.95
CA TYR A 466 37.31 -1.70 -23.15
C TYR A 466 37.02 -0.90 -24.41
N SER A 467 37.93 -0.94 -25.39
CA SER A 467 37.73 -0.29 -26.70
C SER A 467 36.89 -1.14 -27.65
N CYS A 468 36.95 -2.47 -27.54
CA CYS A 468 36.18 -3.41 -28.35
C CYS A 468 35.86 -4.67 -27.55
N LEU A 469 34.60 -5.12 -27.58
CA LEU A 469 34.15 -6.37 -26.97
C LEU A 469 33.23 -7.14 -27.91
N SER A 470 33.24 -8.47 -27.80
CA SER A 470 32.21 -9.29 -28.43
C SER A 470 30.90 -9.22 -27.65
N PHE A 471 29.77 -9.46 -28.32
CA PHE A 471 28.47 -9.48 -27.64
C PHE A 471 28.44 -10.54 -26.54
N THR A 472 29.06 -11.70 -26.78
CA THR A 472 29.18 -12.79 -25.80
C THR A 472 29.93 -12.35 -24.54
N ASP A 473 31.00 -11.58 -24.70
CA ASP A 473 31.76 -11.08 -23.56
C ASP A 473 30.96 -10.04 -22.77
N VAL A 474 30.25 -9.15 -23.46
CA VAL A 474 29.35 -8.18 -22.81
C VAL A 474 28.22 -8.90 -22.06
N GLN A 475 27.62 -9.93 -22.65
CA GLN A 475 26.61 -10.77 -21.99
C GLN A 475 27.16 -11.44 -20.73
N ASN A 476 28.38 -11.99 -20.79
CA ASN A 476 29.03 -12.62 -19.64
C ASN A 476 29.31 -11.60 -18.52
N LEU A 477 29.72 -10.37 -18.86
CA LEU A 477 29.96 -9.30 -17.89
C LEU A 477 28.66 -8.74 -17.28
N LEU A 478 27.54 -8.81 -18.01
CA LEU A 478 26.21 -8.35 -17.59
C LEU A 478 25.30 -9.46 -17.03
N LYS A 479 25.83 -10.67 -16.87
CA LYS A 479 25.09 -11.85 -16.40
C LYS A 479 24.61 -11.66 -14.95
N LEU A 480 23.34 -12.00 -14.70
CA LEU A 480 22.72 -11.97 -13.37
C LEU A 480 22.90 -13.29 -12.63
N ASP A 481 22.72 -14.42 -13.33
CA ASP A 481 22.82 -15.76 -12.77
C ASP A 481 23.24 -16.78 -13.83
N ASP A 482 23.77 -17.92 -13.39
CA ASP A 482 24.18 -19.02 -14.26
C ASP A 482 23.06 -19.61 -15.09
N THR A 483 21.83 -19.53 -14.61
CA THR A 483 20.63 -20.02 -15.31
C THR A 483 19.96 -18.97 -16.19
N ARG A 484 20.19 -17.67 -15.92
CA ARG A 484 19.54 -16.54 -16.61
C ARG A 484 20.58 -15.70 -17.35
N CYS A 485 20.98 -16.17 -18.53
CA CYS A 485 21.85 -15.44 -19.44
C CYS A 485 21.06 -14.41 -20.25
N MET A 486 21.60 -13.20 -20.36
CA MET A 486 21.09 -12.19 -21.27
C MET A 486 21.13 -12.71 -22.70
N THR A 487 20.00 -12.64 -23.41
CA THR A 487 19.95 -13.05 -24.82
C THR A 487 20.64 -12.02 -25.71
N ARG A 488 20.96 -12.40 -26.95
CA ARG A 488 21.57 -11.49 -27.92
C ARG A 488 20.65 -10.31 -28.21
N ASP A 489 19.36 -10.59 -28.28
CA ASP A 489 18.34 -9.60 -28.63
C ASP A 489 18.06 -8.64 -27.47
N GLU A 490 18.13 -9.10 -26.22
CA GLU A 490 18.08 -8.24 -25.04
C GLU A 490 19.27 -7.27 -24.99
N LEU A 491 20.49 -7.75 -25.23
CA LEU A 491 21.68 -6.90 -25.29
C LEU A 491 21.55 -5.86 -26.40
N LEU A 492 21.13 -6.29 -27.60
CA LEU A 492 20.89 -5.39 -28.71
C LEU A 492 19.81 -4.36 -28.40
N THR A 493 18.75 -4.76 -27.70
CA THR A 493 17.69 -3.84 -27.29
C THR A 493 18.23 -2.78 -26.34
N ILE A 494 19.07 -3.15 -25.37
CA ILE A 494 19.72 -2.20 -24.45
C ILE A 494 20.57 -1.19 -25.22
N LEU A 495 21.43 -1.69 -26.11
CA LEU A 495 22.31 -0.86 -26.92
C LEU A 495 21.46 0.04 -27.85
N MET A 496 20.62 -0.51 -28.71
CA MET A 496 19.82 0.28 -29.64
C MET A 496 18.93 1.32 -28.92
N LYS A 497 18.33 0.99 -27.76
CA LYS A 497 17.62 1.97 -26.93
C LYS A 497 18.53 3.07 -26.36
N SER A 498 19.79 2.78 -26.04
CA SER A 498 20.73 3.81 -25.58
C SER A 498 21.14 4.77 -26.71
N ILE A 499 21.27 4.27 -27.96
CA ILE A 499 21.45 5.12 -29.16
C ILE A 499 20.21 5.99 -29.38
N MET A 500 19.01 5.40 -29.35
CA MET A 500 17.77 6.13 -29.65
C MET A 500 17.46 7.22 -28.63
N ASN A 501 17.74 6.96 -27.35
CA ASN A 501 17.47 7.90 -26.27
C ASN A 501 18.63 8.88 -26.01
N ASP A 502 19.77 8.75 -26.71
CA ASP A 502 20.99 9.55 -26.47
C ASP A 502 21.49 9.46 -25.00
N ASN A 503 21.25 8.31 -24.36
CA ASN A 503 21.52 8.07 -22.94
C ASN A 503 22.89 7.42 -22.69
N ALA A 504 23.70 7.23 -23.74
CA ALA A 504 25.01 6.64 -23.61
C ALA A 504 26.02 7.71 -23.18
N ASP A 505 26.67 7.52 -22.03
CA ASP A 505 27.69 8.44 -21.52
C ASP A 505 28.93 8.51 -22.44
N LEU A 506 29.11 7.50 -23.31
CA LEU A 506 30.20 7.40 -24.26
C LEU A 506 29.68 7.04 -25.65
N PHE A 507 30.34 7.58 -26.68
CA PHE A 507 30.12 7.15 -28.06
C PHE A 507 30.45 5.67 -28.21
N TYR A 508 29.64 4.95 -28.98
CA TYR A 508 29.92 3.57 -29.32
C TYR A 508 29.34 3.20 -30.69
N LYS A 509 29.91 2.16 -31.30
CA LYS A 509 29.56 1.66 -32.64
C LYS A 509 29.31 0.16 -32.60
N LEU A 510 28.20 -0.26 -33.21
CA LEU A 510 27.81 -1.66 -33.31
C LEU A 510 28.23 -2.27 -34.65
N ASN A 511 28.84 -3.45 -34.60
CA ASN A 511 29.09 -4.28 -35.76
C ASN A 511 28.27 -5.57 -35.66
N LEU A 512 27.09 -5.56 -36.26
CA LEU A 512 26.12 -6.66 -36.19
C LEU A 512 26.53 -7.90 -37.01
N THR A 513 27.46 -7.79 -37.96
CA THR A 513 27.91 -8.96 -38.73
C THR A 513 28.98 -9.75 -38.00
N LYS A 514 29.76 -9.08 -37.16
CA LYS A 514 30.80 -9.71 -36.33
C LYS A 514 30.42 -9.83 -34.86
N ASP A 515 29.23 -9.34 -34.48
CA ASP A 515 28.76 -9.24 -33.10
C ASP A 515 29.80 -8.58 -32.17
N LEU A 516 30.27 -7.40 -32.58
CA LEU A 516 31.24 -6.59 -31.83
C LEU A 516 30.64 -5.22 -31.46
N VAL A 517 30.98 -4.73 -30.27
CA VAL A 517 30.73 -3.35 -29.82
C VAL A 517 32.07 -2.65 -29.68
N TYR A 518 32.21 -1.49 -30.33
CA TYR A 518 33.35 -0.60 -30.19
C TYR A 518 32.95 0.60 -29.31
N PHE A 519 33.66 0.86 -28.23
CA PHE A 519 33.41 1.99 -27.34
C PHE A 519 34.47 3.08 -27.54
N GLY A 520 34.14 4.33 -27.23
CA GLY A 520 35.07 5.45 -27.23
C GLY A 520 34.97 6.36 -28.48
N ASP A 521 35.27 7.64 -28.26
CA ASP A 521 35.22 8.68 -29.30
C ASP A 521 36.25 8.47 -30.42
N GLU A 522 37.30 7.68 -30.18
CA GLU A 522 38.24 7.26 -31.21
C GLU A 522 37.57 6.50 -32.36
N ASN A 523 36.43 5.87 -32.09
CA ASN A 523 35.63 5.15 -33.08
C ASN A 523 34.58 6.04 -33.76
N LYS A 524 34.51 7.34 -33.40
CA LYS A 524 33.74 8.39 -34.07
C LYS A 524 34.44 8.78 -35.36
N VAL A 525 34.69 7.81 -36.21
CA VAL A 525 35.19 8.02 -37.56
C VAL A 525 34.03 8.61 -38.35
N GLN A 526 34.13 9.89 -38.74
CA GLN A 526 33.27 10.43 -39.79
C GLN A 526 33.34 9.45 -40.96
N LEU A 527 32.19 8.97 -41.44
CA LEU A 527 32.12 8.26 -42.71
C LEU A 527 32.49 9.24 -43.83
N SER A 528 33.77 9.59 -43.94
CA SER A 528 34.29 10.24 -45.12
C SER A 528 34.75 9.11 -46.03
N MET A 529 33.96 8.82 -47.07
CA MET A 529 34.45 8.00 -48.18
C MET A 529 35.63 8.69 -48.91
N TYR A 530 35.94 9.95 -48.59
CA TYR A 530 37.12 10.69 -49.04
C TYR A 530 37.62 11.63 -47.93
N PRO A 531 38.89 11.59 -47.50
CA PRO A 531 39.43 12.65 -46.66
C PRO A 531 39.33 13.96 -47.44
N LYS A 532 38.77 15.02 -46.84
CA LYS A 532 38.65 16.38 -47.44
C LYS A 532 39.97 16.90 -48.03
N GLU A 533 41.10 16.33 -47.61
CA GLU A 533 42.45 16.65 -48.05
C GLU A 533 42.78 16.11 -49.46
N SER A 534 42.06 15.09 -49.94
CA SER A 534 42.23 14.52 -51.29
C SER A 534 41.58 15.34 -52.41
N PHE A 535 40.72 16.32 -52.08
CA PHE A 535 40.16 17.29 -53.04
C PHE A 535 40.98 18.58 -53.19
N LYS A 536 42.22 18.62 -52.68
CA LYS A 536 43.18 19.68 -53.03
C LYS A 536 43.96 19.33 -54.30
N LEU A 537 43.25 19.10 -55.42
CA LEU A 537 43.88 19.22 -56.74
C LEU A 537 43.45 20.56 -57.35
N ASN A 538 44.37 21.52 -57.26
CA ASN A 538 44.40 22.79 -58.00
C ASN A 538 43.26 23.78 -57.73
N GLN A 539 43.63 24.95 -57.18
CA GLN A 539 42.79 26.10 -56.86
C GLN A 539 42.13 26.80 -58.08
N LYS A 540 41.51 26.07 -59.01
CA LYS A 540 40.85 26.71 -60.17
C LYS A 540 39.40 26.37 -60.43
N ASP A 541 38.83 25.31 -59.88
CA ASP A 541 37.43 24.99 -60.15
C ASP A 541 36.65 24.68 -58.86
N THR A 542 35.99 25.72 -58.34
CA THR A 542 34.99 25.62 -57.25
C THR A 542 33.71 24.87 -57.67
N ARG A 543 33.58 24.48 -58.94
CA ARG A 543 32.38 23.82 -59.48
C ARG A 543 32.30 22.33 -59.16
N ASP A 544 33.44 21.66 -58.96
CA ASP A 544 33.47 20.21 -58.70
C ASP A 544 33.01 19.85 -57.27
N LEU A 545 33.16 20.79 -56.32
CA LEU A 545 32.65 20.66 -54.95
C LEU A 545 31.12 20.85 -54.86
N GLU A 546 30.57 21.79 -55.64
CA GLU A 546 29.11 21.96 -55.76
C GLU A 546 28.47 20.79 -56.50
N PHE A 547 29.15 20.22 -57.51
CA PHE A 547 28.69 19.04 -58.21
C PHE A 547 28.65 17.79 -57.30
N ALA A 548 29.66 17.59 -56.44
CA ALA A 548 29.68 16.49 -55.47
C ALA A 548 28.59 16.60 -54.39
N ASN A 549 28.22 17.82 -53.98
CA ASN A 549 27.08 18.06 -53.09
C ASN A 549 25.73 17.86 -53.82
N ASN A 550 25.63 18.24 -55.09
CA ASN A 550 24.41 18.09 -55.88
C ASN A 550 24.10 16.65 -56.31
N ILE A 551 25.06 15.73 -56.21
CA ILE A 551 24.89 14.29 -56.48
C ILE A 551 24.64 13.48 -55.18
N GLY A 552 24.61 14.12 -54.00
CA GLY A 552 24.28 13.44 -52.75
C GLY A 552 25.41 12.57 -52.17
N ILE A 553 26.66 12.80 -52.58
CA ILE A 553 27.84 12.07 -52.04
C ILE A 553 28.03 12.36 -50.54
N PHE A 554 27.48 13.49 -50.06
CA PHE A 554 27.48 13.91 -48.66
C PHE A 554 26.04 14.11 -48.16
N ASP A 555 25.22 13.07 -48.24
CA ASP A 555 23.96 13.08 -47.51
C ASP A 555 24.23 13.18 -46.01
N ASN A 556 23.69 14.23 -45.38
CA ASN A 556 23.67 14.33 -43.93
C ASN A 556 22.97 13.08 -43.37
N PRO A 557 23.55 12.36 -42.40
CA PRO A 557 22.88 11.20 -41.81
C PRO A 557 21.52 11.63 -41.29
N LYS A 558 20.45 10.99 -41.79
CA LYS A 558 19.09 11.24 -41.28
C LYS A 558 19.12 10.99 -39.78
N SER A 559 18.71 12.00 -39.01
CA SER A 559 18.56 11.89 -37.56
C SER A 559 17.55 10.79 -37.26
N LEU A 560 18.03 9.69 -36.66
CA LEU A 560 17.19 8.58 -36.18
C LEU A 560 16.58 8.86 -34.78
N LYS A 561 16.62 10.12 -34.32
CA LYS A 561 16.09 10.53 -33.03
C LYS A 561 14.55 10.50 -33.04
N ASN A 562 13.94 10.10 -31.93
CA ASN A 562 12.49 10.12 -31.68
C ASN A 562 11.63 9.19 -32.56
N LEU A 563 12.16 8.06 -33.02
CA LEU A 563 11.40 7.04 -33.75
C LEU A 563 10.84 5.97 -32.80
N THR A 564 9.70 5.38 -33.13
CA THR A 564 9.25 4.16 -32.43
C THR A 564 10.10 2.96 -32.84
N LEU A 565 10.13 1.90 -32.03
CA LEU A 565 10.96 0.72 -32.28
C LEU A 565 10.75 0.12 -33.69
N PRO A 566 9.50 -0.10 -34.16
CA PRO A 566 9.24 -0.62 -35.51
C PRO A 566 9.74 0.34 -36.61
N GLU A 567 9.42 1.63 -36.49
CA GLU A 567 9.83 2.66 -37.46
C GLU A 567 11.36 2.81 -37.54
N PHE A 568 12.06 2.59 -36.42
CA PHE A 568 13.51 2.59 -36.38
C PHE A 568 14.10 1.40 -37.17
N PHE A 569 13.54 0.19 -37.01
CA PHE A 569 13.97 -0.98 -37.78
C PHE A 569 13.66 -0.84 -39.26
N ASP A 570 12.49 -0.31 -39.62
CA ASP A 570 12.11 -0.04 -41.01
C ASP A 570 13.00 1.03 -41.65
N SER A 571 13.38 2.06 -40.88
CA SER A 571 14.32 3.09 -41.33
C SER A 571 15.74 2.54 -41.49
N LEU A 572 16.18 1.62 -40.63
CA LEU A 572 17.46 0.92 -40.77
C LEU A 572 17.47 0.00 -42.01
N GLN A 573 16.38 -0.72 -42.23
CA GLN A 573 16.21 -1.60 -43.39
C GLN A 573 16.20 -0.79 -44.70
N SER A 574 15.42 0.28 -44.75
CA SER A 574 15.35 1.19 -45.90
C SER A 574 16.69 1.85 -46.20
N SER A 575 17.46 2.21 -45.16
CA SER A 575 18.82 2.75 -45.32
C SER A 575 19.77 1.70 -45.91
N ARG A 576 19.67 0.44 -45.47
CA ARG A 576 20.49 -0.67 -45.99
C ARG A 576 20.17 -1.01 -47.45
N ASP A 577 18.90 -1.00 -47.82
CA ASP A 577 18.45 -1.33 -49.16
C ASP A 577 18.84 -0.23 -50.18
N ASN A 578 18.90 1.03 -49.75
CA ASN A 578 19.42 2.14 -50.54
C ASN A 578 20.94 2.08 -50.79
N VAL A 579 21.72 1.56 -49.84
CA VAL A 579 23.18 1.37 -50.04
C VAL A 579 23.46 0.22 -51.02
N GLN A 580 22.64 -0.84 -51.01
CA GLN A 580 22.80 -1.96 -51.95
C GLN A 580 22.36 -1.62 -53.38
N SER A 581 21.37 -0.74 -53.55
CA SER A 581 20.92 -0.29 -54.88
C SER A 581 21.95 0.65 -55.54
N MET A 582 22.65 1.50 -54.77
CA MET A 582 23.73 2.34 -55.30
C MET A 582 24.96 1.53 -55.73
N ASN A 583 25.34 0.48 -55.01
CA ASN A 583 26.46 -0.38 -55.41
C ASN A 583 26.17 -1.17 -56.71
N ARG A 584 24.93 -1.62 -56.92
CA ARG A 584 24.54 -2.29 -58.19
C ARG A 584 24.55 -1.37 -59.39
N ASN A 585 24.18 -0.09 -59.19
CA ASN A 585 24.23 0.91 -60.26
C ASN A 585 25.68 1.31 -60.61
N HIS A 586 26.61 1.27 -59.65
CA HIS A 586 28.03 1.50 -59.91
C HIS A 586 28.71 0.34 -60.65
N GLU A 587 28.38 -0.91 -60.34
CA GLU A 587 28.89 -2.08 -61.08
C GLU A 587 28.35 -2.11 -62.53
N GLN A 588 27.08 -1.76 -62.75
CA GLN A 588 26.50 -1.64 -64.10
C GLN A 588 27.05 -0.44 -64.91
N GLN A 589 27.50 0.64 -64.25
CA GLN A 589 28.16 1.75 -64.93
C GLN A 589 29.64 1.44 -65.26
N GLN A 590 30.35 0.67 -64.45
CA GLN A 590 31.72 0.22 -64.76
C GLN A 590 31.77 -0.83 -65.88
N GLU A 591 30.79 -1.74 -65.96
CA GLU A 591 30.68 -2.67 -67.10
C GLU A 591 30.34 -1.94 -68.42
N ASN A 592 29.54 -0.88 -68.37
CA ASN A 592 29.23 -0.07 -69.56
C ASN A 592 30.40 0.82 -70.03
N LEU A 593 31.28 1.27 -69.13
CA LEU A 593 32.48 2.03 -69.51
C LEU A 593 33.60 1.16 -70.11
N THR A 594 33.69 -0.12 -69.73
CA THR A 594 34.68 -1.07 -70.29
C THR A 594 34.26 -1.63 -71.66
N LEU A 595 32.95 -1.68 -71.95
CA LEU A 595 32.41 -2.00 -73.27
C LEU A 595 32.51 -0.85 -74.29
N ALA A 596 32.53 0.41 -73.82
CA ALA A 596 32.60 1.58 -74.72
C ALA A 596 34.02 1.91 -75.23
N THR A 597 35.08 1.29 -74.68
CA THR A 597 36.48 1.54 -75.09
C THR A 597 37.08 0.45 -75.99
N SER A 598 36.31 -0.58 -76.37
CA SER A 598 36.84 -1.73 -77.13
C SER A 598 36.04 -2.09 -78.39
N VAL A 599 35.72 -1.11 -79.25
CA VAL A 599 35.35 -1.40 -80.65
C VAL A 599 35.99 -0.38 -81.60
N SER A 600 37.24 -0.66 -82.00
CA SER A 600 37.75 -0.38 -83.36
C SER A 600 39.06 -1.17 -83.58
N THR A 601 38.91 -2.34 -84.25
CA THR A 601 39.92 -3.10 -85.02
C THR A 601 41.10 -3.70 -84.22
N ALA A 602 41.47 -4.99 -84.32
CA ALA A 602 41.34 -5.95 -85.40
C ALA A 602 41.41 -7.41 -84.91
N SER A 603 41.01 -8.29 -85.81
CA SER A 603 41.06 -9.75 -85.80
C SER A 603 42.44 -10.39 -85.55
N VAL A 604 42.43 -11.54 -84.85
CA VAL A 604 43.04 -12.86 -85.18
C VAL A 604 43.68 -13.53 -83.95
N ALA A 605 43.23 -14.77 -83.67
CA ALA A 605 43.83 -15.84 -82.84
C ALA A 605 44.03 -15.54 -81.33
N SER A 606 43.83 -16.41 -80.34
CA SER A 606 43.61 -17.85 -80.23
C SER A 606 43.37 -18.22 -78.73
N GLN A 607 42.64 -19.32 -78.49
CA GLN A 607 42.72 -20.26 -77.34
C GLN A 607 42.18 -19.90 -75.93
N HIS A 608 41.27 -20.79 -75.46
CA HIS A 608 41.04 -21.38 -74.11
C HIS A 608 41.04 -20.46 -72.85
N SER A 609 40.22 -20.61 -71.79
CA SER A 609 39.53 -21.77 -71.22
C SER A 609 38.39 -21.36 -70.26
N THR A 610 37.33 -22.16 -70.24
CA THR A 610 36.45 -22.60 -69.11
C THR A 610 36.44 -21.87 -67.76
N GLY A 611 35.22 -21.58 -67.28
CA GLY A 611 34.86 -21.46 -65.85
C GLY A 611 33.33 -21.46 -65.67
N PHE A 612 32.68 -22.63 -65.71
CA PHE A 612 32.10 -23.30 -64.53
C PHE A 612 31.06 -22.46 -63.75
N GLN A 613 29.78 -22.71 -64.01
CA GLN A 613 28.72 -22.59 -63.00
C GLN A 613 28.67 -23.89 -62.17
N PRO A 614 28.32 -23.83 -60.88
CA PRO A 614 26.96 -24.25 -60.52
C PRO A 614 26.30 -23.45 -59.37
N THR A 615 25.08 -22.99 -59.66
CA THR A 615 23.82 -23.10 -58.90
C THR A 615 23.80 -23.22 -57.36
N HIS A 616 22.90 -22.41 -56.77
CA HIS A 616 22.16 -22.58 -55.50
C HIS A 616 22.91 -22.47 -54.15
N MET A 617 22.73 -21.34 -53.46
CA MET A 617 22.42 -21.36 -52.02
C MET A 617 21.06 -20.71 -51.79
N ARG A 618 20.19 -21.50 -51.15
CA ARG A 618 18.79 -21.21 -50.86
C ARG A 618 18.66 -20.06 -49.86
N TYR A 619 17.64 -19.24 -50.09
CA TYR A 619 17.06 -18.30 -49.14
C TYR A 619 16.78 -19.01 -47.80
N SER A 620 17.18 -18.38 -46.70
CA SER A 620 16.84 -18.84 -45.35
C SER A 620 15.35 -18.62 -45.12
N HIS A 621 14.56 -19.70 -45.14
CA HIS A 621 13.15 -19.75 -44.77
C HIS A 621 12.85 -19.22 -43.35
N LYS A 622 13.87 -18.99 -42.50
CA LYS A 622 13.71 -18.48 -41.14
C LYS A 622 13.25 -17.03 -41.04
N TYR A 623 13.47 -16.21 -42.08
CA TYR A 623 13.08 -14.79 -42.06
C TYR A 623 11.57 -14.60 -42.24
N ASN A 624 10.96 -15.44 -43.08
CA ASN A 624 9.52 -15.45 -43.28
C ASN A 624 8.80 -16.11 -42.09
N GLU A 625 9.38 -17.15 -41.47
CA GLU A 625 8.86 -17.70 -40.21
C GLU A 625 8.90 -16.69 -39.05
N LEU A 626 9.93 -15.84 -38.98
CA LEU A 626 10.03 -14.75 -37.98
C LEU A 626 9.00 -13.63 -38.24
N SER A 627 8.74 -13.31 -39.50
CA SER A 627 7.71 -12.34 -39.91
C SER A 627 6.30 -12.86 -39.61
N GLU A 628 6.02 -14.14 -39.88
CA GLU A 628 4.72 -14.76 -39.55
C GLU A 628 4.53 -14.95 -38.03
N LEU A 629 5.58 -15.30 -37.28
CA LEU A 629 5.52 -15.39 -35.82
C LEU A 629 5.30 -14.04 -35.14
N LEU A 630 5.79 -12.95 -35.71
CA LEU A 630 5.56 -11.58 -35.22
C LEU A 630 4.14 -11.09 -35.56
N GLN A 631 3.58 -11.44 -36.72
CA GLN A 631 2.19 -11.11 -37.06
C GLN A 631 1.18 -11.86 -36.17
N VAL A 632 1.43 -13.14 -35.87
CA VAL A 632 0.53 -13.95 -35.02
C VAL A 632 0.59 -13.54 -33.53
N LYS A 633 1.72 -12.98 -33.04
CA LYS A 633 1.87 -12.53 -31.64
C LYS A 633 1.47 -11.07 -31.39
N LEU A 634 1.41 -10.23 -32.41
CA LEU A 634 1.11 -8.80 -32.27
C LEU A 634 -0.35 -8.42 -32.61
N GLY A 635 -1.20 -9.37 -32.99
CA GLY A 635 -2.63 -9.10 -33.20
C GLY A 635 -2.90 -7.97 -34.19
N LEU A 636 -2.29 -8.07 -35.38
CA LEU A 636 -2.72 -7.36 -36.58
C LEU A 636 -3.47 -8.33 -37.50
#